data_AF-A0A5E5QQD1-F1
#
_entry.id   AF-A0A5E5QQD1-F1
#
_cell.length_a   1.000
_cell.length_b   1.000
_cell.length_c   1.000
_cell.angle_alpha   90.00
_cell.angle_beta   90.00
_cell.angle_gamma   90.00
#
_symmetry.space_group_name_H-M   'P 1'
#
loop_
_entity.id
_entity.type
_entity.pdbx_description
1 polymer ?
#
loop_
_entity_poly.entity_id
_entity_poly.type
_entity_poly.pdbx_seq_one_letter_code
_entity_poly.pdbx_strand_id
1 'polypeptide(L)'
;MINDKANKLVNQFGSGRSEISIHNIKSENPTYSIKTIQPLSKLNSESKDLTFFQGQLASGENHGERRNTINLGSQPLKTTQQIDL
;
A
#
# COMPACT_ATOMS: atom_id res chain seq x y z
N MET A 1 -6.51 16.63 2.36
CA MET A 1 -7.53 16.48 3.43
C MET A 1 -8.16 15.08 3.48
N ILE A 2 -8.77 14.54 2.41
CA ILE A 2 -9.37 13.18 2.50
C ILE A 2 -8.35 12.05 2.42
N ASN A 3 -7.39 12.14 1.49
CA ASN A 3 -6.30 11.16 1.38
C ASN A 3 -5.50 11.12 2.68
N ASP A 4 -5.14 12.27 3.25
CA ASP A 4 -4.38 12.34 4.51
C ASP A 4 -5.11 11.65 5.68
N LYS A 5 -6.43 11.85 5.80
CA LYS A 5 -7.24 11.19 6.85
C LYS A 5 -7.30 9.67 6.62
N ALA A 6 -7.55 9.24 5.38
CA ALA A 6 -7.59 7.83 5.01
C ALA A 6 -6.23 7.15 5.26
N ASN A 7 -5.14 7.81 4.87
CA ASN A 7 -3.78 7.37 5.10
C ASN A 7 -3.43 7.30 6.58
N LYS A 8 -3.82 8.31 7.37
CA LYS A 8 -3.61 8.30 8.82
C LYS A 8 -4.35 7.13 9.47
N LEU A 9 -5.59 6.86 9.07
CA LEU A 9 -6.37 5.74 9.61
C LEU A 9 -5.76 4.39 9.23
N VAL A 10 -5.50 4.14 7.95
CA VAL A 10 -5.06 2.81 7.48
C VAL A 10 -3.69 2.43 8.04
N ASN A 11 -2.81 3.41 8.29
CA ASN A 11 -1.49 3.17 8.87
C ASN A 11 -1.50 3.04 10.41
N GLN A 12 -2.67 3.05 11.05
CA GLN A 12 -2.79 2.61 12.46
C GLN A 12 -2.85 1.09 12.60
N PHE A 13 -3.01 0.36 11.49
CA PHE A 13 -3.18 -1.09 11.49
C PHE A 13 -1.94 -1.80 10.95
N GLY A 14 -1.40 -2.73 11.76
CA GLY A 14 -0.23 -3.52 11.40
C GLY A 14 1.07 -2.71 11.40
N SER A 15 2.19 -3.39 11.15
CA SER A 15 3.53 -2.79 11.06
C SER A 15 3.92 -2.44 9.62
N GLY A 16 3.06 -2.73 8.64
CA GLY A 16 3.27 -2.36 7.25
C GLY A 16 2.83 -0.94 6.94
N ARG A 17 2.86 -0.60 5.67
CA ARG A 17 2.48 0.73 5.17
C ARG A 17 1.46 0.61 4.07
N SER A 18 0.42 1.41 4.16
CA SER A 18 -0.65 1.49 3.17
C SER A 18 -0.83 2.93 2.70
N GLU A 19 -1.21 3.07 1.45
CA GLU A 19 -1.51 4.35 0.81
C GLU A 19 -2.87 4.27 0.12
N ILE A 20 -3.77 5.17 0.50
CA ILE A 20 -5.06 5.40 -0.10
C ILE A 20 -5.00 6.73 -0.84
N SER A 21 -5.36 6.69 -2.11
CA SER A 21 -5.48 7.85 -2.98
C SER A 21 -6.87 7.90 -3.57
N ILE A 22 -7.55 9.04 -3.44
CA ILE A 22 -8.85 9.32 -4.03
C ILE A 22 -8.75 10.65 -4.77
N HIS A 23 -9.17 10.66 -6.03
CA HIS A 23 -9.20 11.81 -6.92
C HIS A 23 -10.60 12.00 -7.51
N ASN A 24 -10.94 13.23 -7.84
CA ASN A 24 -12.24 13.60 -8.42
C ASN A 24 -13.44 13.12 -7.59
N ILE A 25 -13.37 13.23 -6.25
CA ILE A 25 -14.39 12.67 -5.35
C ILE A 25 -15.80 13.25 -5.53
N LYS A 26 -15.92 14.45 -6.13
CA LYS A 26 -17.20 15.08 -6.45
C LYS A 26 -17.76 14.67 -7.81
N SER A 27 -17.00 13.92 -8.61
CA SER A 27 -17.45 13.35 -9.88
C SER A 27 -18.30 12.11 -9.62
N GLU A 28 -19.20 11.80 -10.54
CA GLU A 28 -19.90 10.49 -10.58
C GLU A 28 -18.91 9.32 -10.77
N ASN A 29 -17.73 9.60 -11.32
CA ASN A 29 -16.67 8.61 -11.59
C ASN A 29 -15.34 8.96 -10.89
N PRO A 30 -15.24 8.78 -9.56
CA PRO A 30 -14.00 9.01 -8.84
C PRO A 30 -12.93 7.95 -9.19
N THR A 31 -11.68 8.38 -9.21
CA THR A 31 -10.52 7.49 -9.32
C THR A 31 -9.98 7.21 -7.94
N TYR A 32 -9.75 5.94 -7.62
CA TYR A 32 -9.23 5.52 -6.32
C TYR A 32 -8.18 4.43 -6.45
N SER A 33 -7.28 4.38 -5.47
CA SER A 33 -6.36 3.26 -5.31
C SER A 33 -6.03 3.03 -3.84
N ILE A 34 -5.80 1.77 -3.50
CA ILE A 34 -5.21 1.33 -2.26
C ILE A 34 -3.96 0.55 -2.63
N LYS A 35 -2.80 0.99 -2.14
CA LYS A 35 -1.53 0.27 -2.23
C LYS A 35 -1.10 -0.13 -0.83
N THR A 36 -0.56 -1.33 -0.66
CA THR A 36 -0.08 -1.80 0.64
C THR A 36 1.21 -2.59 0.49
N ILE A 37 2.08 -2.45 1.48
CA ILE A 37 3.27 -3.26 1.69
C ILE A 37 3.20 -3.74 3.14
N GLN A 38 3.03 -5.05 3.31
CA GLN A 38 2.85 -5.67 4.62
C GLN A 38 3.96 -6.70 4.84
N PRO A 39 4.69 -6.63 5.97
CA PRO A 39 5.67 -7.65 6.30
C PRO A 39 4.93 -8.94 6.68
N LEU A 40 5.44 -10.08 6.20
CA LEU A 40 4.90 -11.42 6.52
C LEU A 40 5.38 -11.94 7.88
N SER A 41 6.42 -11.31 8.43
CA SER A 41 6.96 -11.55 9.76
C SER A 41 7.00 -10.23 10.55
N LYS A 42 7.14 -10.31 11.87
CA LYS A 42 7.31 -9.11 12.69
C LYS A 42 8.62 -8.41 12.31
N LEU A 43 8.56 -7.10 12.16
CA LEU A 43 9.73 -6.23 12.06
C LEU A 43 10.33 -6.08 13.46
N ASN A 44 11.58 -6.51 13.65
CA ASN A 44 12.36 -6.17 14.83
C ASN A 44 13.80 -5.81 14.42
N SER A 45 14.54 -5.18 15.31
CA SER A 45 15.93 -4.74 15.06
C SER A 45 16.91 -5.88 14.77
N GLU A 46 16.49 -7.13 14.99
CA GLU A 46 17.28 -8.33 14.71
C GLU A 46 16.90 -9.01 13.38
N SER A 47 15.93 -8.47 12.64
CA SER A 47 15.41 -9.05 11.41
C SER A 47 16.41 -8.91 10.27
N LYS A 48 17.16 -9.99 9.98
CA LYS A 48 18.13 -10.06 8.86
C LYS A 48 17.50 -10.47 7.53
N ASP A 49 16.42 -11.24 7.61
CA ASP A 49 15.64 -11.69 6.45
C ASP A 49 14.18 -11.31 6.66
N LEU A 50 13.64 -10.52 5.73
CA LEU A 50 12.30 -9.97 5.84
C LEU A 50 11.56 -10.18 4.54
N THR A 51 10.41 -10.85 4.58
CA THR A 51 9.57 -11.02 3.39
C THR A 51 8.37 -10.10 3.50
N PHE A 52 8.09 -9.37 2.41
CA PHE A 52 6.92 -8.53 2.30
C PHE A 52 5.95 -9.08 1.27
N PHE A 53 4.66 -8.88 1.55
CA PHE A 53 3.62 -8.89 0.55
C PHE A 53 3.35 -7.45 0.11
N GLN A 54 3.24 -7.23 -1.20
CA GLN A 54 2.74 -5.99 -1.77
C GLN A 54 1.45 -6.25 -2.54
N GLY A 55 0.48 -5.37 -2.35
CA GLY A 55 -0.81 -5.44 -3.01
C GLY A 55 -1.26 -4.06 -3.46
N GLN A 56 -1.94 -4.01 -4.60
CA GLN A 56 -2.63 -2.80 -5.05
C GLN A 56 -4.00 -3.17 -5.60
N LEU A 57 -5.00 -2.40 -5.21
CA LEU A 57 -6.30 -2.31 -5.87
C LEU A 57 -6.44 -0.90 -6.41
N ALA A 58 -6.75 -0.76 -7.68
CA ALA A 58 -6.94 0.54 -8.31
C ALA A 58 -8.17 0.52 -9.20
N SER A 59 -8.86 1.65 -9.27
CA SER A 59 -9.92 1.87 -10.22
C SER A 59 -9.93 3.31 -10.71
N GLY A 60 -9.91 3.49 -12.02
CA GLY A 60 -9.82 4.81 -12.64
C GLY A 60 -10.10 4.75 -14.14
N GLU A 61 -10.21 5.92 -14.75
CA GLU A 61 -10.33 6.03 -16.20
C GLU A 61 -9.00 5.69 -16.87
N ASN A 62 -9.07 4.88 -17.91
CA ASN A 62 -7.93 4.48 -18.73
C ASN A 62 -8.41 4.37 -20.19
N HIS A 63 -7.96 5.32 -21.02
CA HIS A 63 -8.38 5.45 -22.43
C HIS A 63 -9.91 5.54 -22.63
N GLY A 64 -10.60 6.36 -21.83
CA GLY A 64 -12.05 6.60 -21.96
C GLY A 64 -12.95 5.54 -21.32
N GLU A 65 -12.37 4.48 -20.77
CA GLU A 65 -13.11 3.42 -20.06
C GLU A 65 -12.62 3.29 -18.62
N ARG A 66 -13.52 2.90 -17.72
CA ARG A 66 -13.14 2.60 -16.33
C ARG A 66 -12.50 1.22 -16.25
N ARG A 67 -11.29 1.15 -15.71
CA ARG A 67 -10.57 -0.10 -15.46
C ARG A 67 -10.35 -0.33 -13.97
N ASN A 68 -10.62 -1.56 -13.54
CA ASN A 68 -10.25 -2.06 -12.22
C ASN A 68 -8.99 -2.92 -12.36
N THR A 69 -8.03 -2.74 -11.48
CA THR A 69 -6.76 -3.45 -11.52
C THR A 69 -6.41 -3.99 -10.15
N ILE A 70 -5.95 -5.24 -10.12
CA ILE A 70 -5.34 -5.88 -8.96
C ILE A 70 -3.89 -6.21 -9.31
N ASN A 71 -2.95 -5.75 -8.49
CA ASN A 71 -1.54 -6.13 -8.57
C ASN A 71 -1.14 -6.80 -7.26
N LEU A 72 -0.48 -7.95 -7.33
CA LEU A 72 -0.05 -8.73 -6.17
C LEU A 72 1.40 -9.15 -6.36
N GLY A 73 2.18 -9.11 -5.29
CA GLY A 73 3.55 -9.61 -5.30
C GLY A 73 4.06 -9.93 -3.92
N SER A 74 5.09 -10.75 -3.85
CA SER A 74 5.88 -10.96 -2.65
C SER A 74 7.35 -10.74 -2.97
N GLN A 75 8.08 -10.16 -2.03
CA GLN A 75 9.51 -9.87 -2.20
C GLN A 75 10.26 -10.14 -0.90
N PRO A 76 11.33 -10.96 -0.94
CA PRO A 76 12.29 -11.02 0.15
C PRO A 76 13.19 -9.78 0.10
N LEU A 77 13.38 -9.15 1.25
CA LEU A 77 14.38 -8.13 1.51
C LEU A 77 15.45 -8.78 2.40
N LYS A 78 16.64 -8.97 1.85
CA LYS A 78 17.83 -9.37 2.62
C LYS A 78 18.60 -8.10 2.94
N THR A 79 18.75 -7.80 4.22
CA THR A 79 19.58 -6.68 4.66
C THR A 79 20.92 -7.20 5.15
N THR A 80 22.01 -6.60 4.65
CA THR A 80 23.38 -6.84 5.15
C THR A 80 23.72 -5.95 6.36
N GLN A 81 22.82 -5.06 6.78
CA GLN A 81 22.97 -4.21 7.96
C GLN A 81 21.79 -4.40 8.94
N GLN A 82 22.06 -4.24 10.22
CA GLN A 82 21.06 -4.30 11.28
C GLN A 82 20.04 -3.17 11.06
N ILE A 83 18.73 -3.48 11.14
CA ILE A 83 17.68 -2.47 10.98
C ILE A 83 17.59 -1.70 12.30
N ASP A 84 18.22 -0.54 12.38
CA ASP A 84 18.01 0.38 13.50
C ASP A 84 16.62 1.03 13.33
N LEU A 85 15.73 0.73 14.28
CA LEU A 85 14.35 1.23 14.36
C LEU A 85 14.28 2.56 15.13
#